data_AF-A0A812MBS8-F1
#
_entry.id   AF-A0A812MBS8-F1
#
_cell.length_a   1.000
_cell.length_b   1.000
_cell.length_c   1.000
_cell.angle_alpha   90.00
_cell.angle_beta   90.00
_cell.angle_gamma   90.00
#
_symmetry.space_group_name_H-M   'P 1'
#
loop_
_entity.id
_entity.type
_entity.pdbx_description
1 polymer ?
#
loop_
_entity_poly.entity_id
_entity_poly.type
_entity_poly.pdbx_seq_one_letter_code
_entity_poly.pdbx_strand_id
1 'polypeptide(L)'
;MLRLLVLLLLAHADGSLFLPPLEGKQGPEIALISVQGASSPVEGYKPAAEAIQKASPFKVWVGIPQYLFDLPELQFAAKVDDILQQMEKAGMKADHKVIMGHSLGAVGCQGYIAGKGQGKMDALVLTGAAVLRKYRNSTKFPPTLTLDGDLDGLLRITRQAEAYFHQVIKVGGADAPGMDRPVVLLEGVDHWSFSSGDRPSNVKKNDIQAEVTVEEGHAMIGEVIADYMSSLFGSDAEKAAAGAKIVEAVKKTGELVEPILAAMHLEGYHNLNPPCNSDYPTNPTCQYAKYPDKSLLPPAGPPKPMPPADCTCGSDWVANTAANMVAGFEKTPASQTKLVTKDAFHDVSDVRPFHLPHIFEPQPGTACSDPATCVINATTVSMPIYDWKDDFDVGLWPITASEFRTKFKSREALQQAAGLQDVNYTATDELNTEICKSINQAAYDWALKTASSKARDRFLKHGQPYVFVEDKKSGFGITGPTWIHDALSFTPSQDKKTVAVQSHYFPLKNKNLGDVSFVQTVGYHYCKLLSPARAMEWIYVDGLKEFYGTRDDQIQIVV
;
A
#
# COMPACT_ATOMS: atom_id res chain seq x y z
N MET A 1 -3.47 23.11 -26.48
CA MET A 1 -4.34 22.45 -27.47
C MET A 1 -5.74 22.24 -26.87
N LEU A 2 -6.37 23.33 -26.41
CA LEU A 2 -7.63 23.27 -25.65
C LEU A 2 -8.48 24.49 -26.01
N ARG A 3 -9.07 24.50 -27.22
CA ARG A 3 -10.20 25.35 -27.60
C ARG A 3 -10.98 24.66 -28.70
N LEU A 4 -12.32 24.72 -28.57
CA LEU A 4 -13.36 24.16 -29.43
C LEU A 4 -13.61 22.65 -29.32
N LEU A 5 -14.39 22.25 -28.31
CA LEU A 5 -15.44 21.25 -28.53
C LEU A 5 -16.78 21.98 -28.36
N VAL A 6 -17.47 22.16 -29.48
CA VAL A 6 -18.83 22.69 -29.54
C VAL A 6 -19.75 21.69 -28.85
N LEU A 7 -20.53 22.17 -27.87
CA LEU A 7 -21.60 21.43 -27.20
C LEU A 7 -22.66 20.98 -28.23
N LEU A 8 -22.58 19.73 -28.65
CA LEU A 8 -23.77 18.97 -29.01
C LEU A 8 -24.40 18.48 -27.70
N LEU A 9 -25.33 19.28 -27.17
CA LEU A 9 -26.32 18.81 -26.18
C LEU A 9 -27.29 17.88 -26.91
N LEU A 10 -26.85 16.66 -27.22
CA LEU A 10 -27.79 15.57 -27.40
C LEU A 10 -28.49 15.41 -26.04
N ALA A 11 -29.81 15.56 -26.03
CA ALA A 11 -30.64 15.21 -24.89
C ALA A 11 -30.44 13.71 -24.60
N HIS A 12 -29.43 13.40 -23.81
CA HIS A 12 -29.24 12.06 -23.29
C HIS A 12 -30.38 11.83 -22.32
N ALA A 13 -31.21 10.81 -22.60
CA ALA A 13 -32.22 10.36 -21.66
C ALA A 13 -31.52 10.05 -20.32
N ASP A 14 -32.08 10.55 -19.22
CA ASP A 14 -31.54 10.29 -17.90
C ASP A 14 -31.71 8.81 -17.58
N GLY A 15 -30.60 8.06 -17.58
CA GLY A 15 -30.57 6.62 -17.29
C GLY A 15 -30.63 6.29 -15.80
N SER A 16 -30.93 7.27 -14.93
CA SER A 16 -31.10 7.04 -13.50
C SER A 16 -32.25 6.06 -13.26
N LEU A 17 -32.07 5.14 -12.31
CA LEU A 17 -33.11 4.19 -11.93
C LEU A 17 -33.28 4.13 -10.41
N PHE A 18 -34.44 3.67 -9.96
CA PHE A 18 -34.63 3.31 -8.55
C PHE A 18 -35.37 1.98 -8.41
N LEU A 19 -35.13 1.31 -7.28
CA LEU A 19 -35.76 0.06 -6.88
C LEU A 19 -36.61 0.32 -5.63
N PRO A 20 -37.93 0.05 -5.66
CA PRO A 20 -38.75 0.04 -4.45
C PRO A 20 -38.33 -1.13 -3.54
N PRO A 21 -38.63 -1.06 -2.22
CA PRO A 21 -38.31 -2.13 -1.29
C PRO A 21 -39.04 -3.42 -1.65
N LEU A 22 -38.40 -4.55 -1.35
CA LEU A 22 -39.03 -5.86 -1.47
C LEU A 22 -40.23 -5.99 -0.52
N GLU A 23 -41.24 -6.74 -0.93
CA GLU A 23 -42.43 -7.00 -0.12
C GLU A 23 -42.08 -7.75 1.19
N GLY A 24 -42.85 -7.48 2.25
CA GLY A 24 -42.71 -8.16 3.54
C GLY A 24 -41.57 -7.65 4.44
N LYS A 25 -40.73 -6.72 3.97
CA LYS A 25 -39.68 -6.08 4.79
C LYS A 25 -40.28 -5.15 5.85
N GLN A 26 -39.65 -5.10 7.03
CA GLN A 26 -40.14 -4.40 8.22
C GLN A 26 -39.06 -3.48 8.81
N GLY A 27 -39.39 -2.70 9.85
CA GLY A 27 -38.43 -1.79 10.48
C GLY A 27 -38.28 -0.46 9.73
N PRO A 28 -37.18 0.27 9.96
CA PRO A 28 -36.93 1.57 9.34
C PRO A 28 -36.96 1.51 7.81
N GLU A 29 -37.40 2.61 7.21
CA GLU A 29 -37.33 2.82 5.77
C GLU A 29 -36.02 3.54 5.43
N ILE A 30 -35.21 2.95 4.55
CA ILE A 30 -33.86 3.44 4.24
C ILE A 30 -33.80 3.86 2.77
N ALA A 31 -33.29 5.06 2.51
CA ALA A 31 -32.87 5.47 1.18
C ALA A 31 -31.38 5.17 0.99
N LEU A 32 -31.05 4.22 0.12
CA LEU A 32 -29.68 3.92 -0.30
C LEU A 32 -29.41 4.55 -1.67
N ILE A 33 -28.51 5.53 -1.74
CA ILE A 33 -28.06 6.10 -3.01
C ILE A 33 -26.78 5.40 -3.44
N SER A 34 -26.82 4.62 -4.52
CA SER A 34 -25.66 3.88 -5.05
C SER A 34 -25.04 4.63 -6.24
N VAL A 35 -23.83 5.15 -6.05
CA VAL A 35 -23.10 5.95 -7.03
C VAL A 35 -22.08 5.09 -7.77
N GLN A 36 -22.27 4.98 -9.09
CA GLN A 36 -21.42 4.18 -9.96
C GLN A 36 -19.96 4.66 -10.05
N GLY A 37 -19.08 3.70 -10.32
CA GLY A 37 -17.70 3.95 -10.74
C GLY A 37 -17.58 4.56 -12.13
N ALA A 38 -16.37 5.01 -12.46
CA ALA A 38 -16.09 5.65 -13.75
C ALA A 38 -16.43 4.72 -14.93
N SER A 39 -17.14 5.25 -15.92
CA SER A 39 -17.52 4.52 -17.15
C SER A 39 -18.32 3.24 -16.91
N SER A 40 -18.99 3.11 -15.76
CA SER A 40 -19.80 1.96 -15.40
C SER A 40 -21.28 2.25 -15.64
N PRO A 41 -22.03 1.40 -16.36
CA PRO A 41 -23.46 1.63 -16.60
C PRO A 41 -24.27 1.44 -15.31
N VAL A 42 -25.28 2.30 -15.11
CA VAL A 42 -26.21 2.25 -13.96
C VAL A 42 -26.83 0.87 -13.79
N GLU A 43 -27.27 0.25 -14.90
CA GLU A 43 -27.93 -1.07 -14.88
C GLU A 43 -27.05 -2.19 -14.33
N GLY A 44 -25.72 -2.05 -14.41
CA GLY A 44 -24.78 -3.01 -13.83
C GLY A 44 -24.90 -3.11 -12.31
N TYR A 45 -25.35 -2.06 -11.63
CA TYR A 45 -25.47 -2.01 -10.17
C TYR A 45 -26.79 -2.57 -9.63
N LYS A 46 -27.78 -2.79 -10.52
CA LYS A 46 -29.09 -3.29 -10.11
C LYS A 46 -29.03 -4.65 -9.40
N PRO A 47 -28.29 -5.67 -9.88
CA PRO A 47 -28.28 -6.97 -9.21
C PRO A 47 -27.64 -6.93 -7.82
N ALA A 48 -26.57 -6.14 -7.64
CA ALA A 48 -25.97 -5.93 -6.32
C ALA A 48 -26.93 -5.19 -5.36
N ALA A 49 -27.67 -4.20 -5.87
CA ALA A 49 -28.71 -3.51 -5.12
C ALA A 49 -29.86 -4.46 -4.69
N GLU A 50 -30.31 -5.35 -5.57
CA GLU A 50 -31.31 -6.37 -5.26
C GLU A 50 -30.79 -7.35 -4.19
N ALA A 51 -29.51 -7.72 -4.24
CA ALA A 51 -28.89 -8.56 -3.21
C ALA A 51 -28.86 -7.87 -1.84
N ILE A 52 -28.56 -6.57 -1.78
CA ILE A 52 -28.66 -5.77 -0.54
C ILE A 52 -30.10 -5.77 -0.02
N GLN A 53 -31.11 -5.52 -0.87
CA GLN A 53 -32.51 -5.56 -0.44
C GLN A 53 -32.93 -6.94 0.06
N LYS A 54 -32.45 -8.01 -0.59
CA LYS A 54 -32.74 -9.39 -0.20
C LYS A 54 -32.17 -9.70 1.18
N ALA A 55 -30.91 -9.32 1.44
CA ALA A 55 -30.23 -9.55 2.71
C ALA A 55 -30.74 -8.65 3.85
N SER A 56 -31.12 -7.42 3.55
CA SER A 56 -31.57 -6.46 4.57
C SER A 56 -32.91 -6.85 5.20
N PRO A 57 -33.10 -6.71 6.52
CA PRO A 57 -34.43 -6.82 7.13
C PRO A 57 -35.33 -5.61 6.82
N PHE A 58 -34.75 -4.50 6.36
CA PHE A 58 -35.39 -3.19 6.23
C PHE A 58 -36.08 -2.94 4.89
N LYS A 59 -36.92 -1.91 4.86
CA LYS A 59 -37.49 -1.37 3.62
C LYS A 59 -36.45 -0.46 2.95
N VAL A 60 -35.54 -1.09 2.20
CA VAL A 60 -34.48 -0.36 1.49
C VAL A 60 -34.97 0.06 0.11
N TRP A 61 -35.11 1.36 -0.10
CA TRP A 61 -35.20 1.96 -1.42
C TRP A 61 -33.79 2.17 -1.97
N VAL A 62 -33.55 1.82 -3.22
CA VAL A 62 -32.24 2.04 -3.84
C VAL A 62 -32.36 2.98 -5.02
N GLY A 63 -31.65 4.11 -4.98
CA GLY A 63 -31.54 5.05 -6.10
C GLY A 63 -30.15 4.97 -6.73
N ILE A 64 -30.07 4.82 -8.04
CA ILE A 64 -28.81 4.72 -8.79
C ILE A 64 -28.78 5.86 -9.83
N PRO A 65 -28.20 7.03 -9.49
CA PRO A 65 -28.18 8.17 -10.39
C PRO A 65 -27.20 7.97 -11.56
N GLN A 66 -27.64 8.29 -12.77
CA GLN A 66 -26.80 8.41 -13.95
C GLN A 66 -26.10 9.77 -13.98
N TYR A 67 -24.77 9.75 -14.14
CA TYR A 67 -23.96 10.95 -14.31
C TYR A 67 -23.60 11.18 -15.78
N LEU A 68 -23.50 12.45 -16.20
CA LEU A 68 -23.06 12.78 -17.55
C LEU A 68 -21.63 12.29 -17.75
N PHE A 69 -21.38 11.56 -18.84
CA PHE A 69 -20.08 10.91 -19.13
C PHE A 69 -19.58 9.95 -18.05
N ASP A 70 -20.49 9.47 -17.18
CA ASP A 70 -20.15 8.64 -16.03
C ASP A 70 -19.11 9.29 -15.08
N LEU A 71 -19.12 10.63 -15.00
CA LEU A 71 -18.23 11.43 -14.14
C LEU A 71 -19.04 12.23 -13.11
N PRO A 72 -18.96 11.89 -11.82
CA PRO A 72 -19.83 12.49 -10.80
C PRO A 72 -19.58 13.98 -10.46
N GLU A 73 -18.44 14.57 -10.82
CA GLU A 73 -17.91 15.78 -10.18
C GLU A 73 -18.75 17.08 -10.33
N LEU A 74 -19.40 17.32 -11.48
CA LEU A 74 -20.12 18.58 -11.71
C LEU A 74 -21.60 18.55 -11.31
N GLN A 75 -22.19 17.35 -11.30
CA GLN A 75 -23.63 17.16 -11.07
C GLN A 75 -23.92 16.37 -9.80
N PHE A 76 -22.90 16.05 -8.98
CA PHE A 76 -23.01 15.15 -7.84
C PHE A 76 -24.24 15.42 -6.97
N ALA A 77 -24.29 16.61 -6.37
CA ALA A 77 -25.33 16.99 -5.44
C ALA A 77 -26.72 17.02 -6.10
N ALA A 78 -26.81 17.60 -7.30
CA ALA A 78 -28.08 17.73 -8.01
C ALA A 78 -28.66 16.36 -8.38
N LYS A 79 -27.82 15.39 -8.78
CA LYS A 79 -28.24 14.03 -9.13
C LYS A 79 -28.65 13.21 -7.91
N VAL A 80 -27.94 13.37 -6.79
CA VAL A 80 -28.35 12.77 -5.50
C VAL A 80 -29.70 13.33 -5.05
N ASP A 81 -29.89 14.65 -5.11
CA ASP A 81 -31.14 15.28 -4.71
C ASP A 81 -32.30 14.89 -5.65
N ASP A 82 -32.05 14.78 -6.96
CA ASP A 82 -33.06 14.38 -7.95
C ASP A 82 -33.52 12.93 -7.76
N ILE A 83 -32.60 11.97 -7.61
CA ILE A 83 -33.00 10.56 -7.42
C ILE A 83 -33.76 10.35 -6.10
N LEU A 84 -33.40 11.09 -5.04
CA LEU A 84 -34.15 11.09 -3.79
C LEU A 84 -35.59 11.61 -4.00
N GLN A 85 -35.76 12.72 -4.72
CA GLN A 85 -37.09 13.26 -5.04
C GLN A 85 -37.92 12.30 -5.90
N GLN A 86 -37.28 11.56 -6.82
CA GLN A 86 -37.98 10.54 -7.62
C GLN A 86 -38.51 9.41 -6.73
N MET A 87 -37.69 8.89 -5.80
CA MET A 87 -38.13 7.87 -4.84
C MET A 87 -39.22 8.40 -3.89
N GLU A 88 -39.10 9.64 -3.41
CA GLU A 88 -40.13 10.29 -2.57
C GLU A 88 -41.48 10.42 -3.31
N LYS A 89 -41.46 10.81 -4.59
CA LYS A 89 -42.65 10.86 -5.45
C LYS A 89 -43.26 9.47 -5.68
N ALA A 90 -42.44 8.42 -5.69
CA ALA A 90 -42.88 7.03 -5.78
C ALA A 90 -43.42 6.47 -4.45
N GLY A 91 -43.38 7.26 -3.37
CA GLY A 91 -43.96 6.93 -2.07
C GLY A 91 -42.95 6.66 -0.96
N MET A 92 -41.64 6.79 -1.22
CA MET A 92 -40.60 6.63 -0.21
C MET A 92 -40.76 7.65 0.93
N LYS A 93 -40.63 7.20 2.17
CA LYS A 93 -40.56 8.02 3.38
C LYS A 93 -39.40 7.56 4.26
N ALA A 94 -38.19 7.82 3.81
CA ALA A 94 -36.98 7.30 4.46
C ALA A 94 -36.75 7.92 5.86
N ASP A 95 -36.57 7.06 6.86
CA ASP A 95 -36.09 7.38 8.20
C ASP A 95 -34.58 7.66 8.20
N HIS A 96 -33.84 6.98 7.32
CA HIS A 96 -32.38 7.08 7.20
C HIS A 96 -31.92 7.19 5.74
N LYS A 97 -30.85 7.95 5.52
CA LYS A 97 -30.22 8.14 4.20
C LYS A 97 -28.79 7.62 4.21
N VAL A 98 -28.52 6.63 3.37
CA VAL A 98 -27.20 6.04 3.18
C VAL A 98 -26.72 6.38 1.78
N ILE A 99 -25.46 6.79 1.64
CA ILE A 99 -24.83 6.91 0.34
C ILE A 99 -23.73 5.87 0.21
N MET A 100 -23.78 5.12 -0.89
CA MET A 100 -22.79 4.14 -1.29
C MET A 100 -22.11 4.63 -2.56
N GLY A 101 -20.79 4.49 -2.65
CA GLY A 101 -20.07 4.77 -3.89
C GLY A 101 -19.14 3.64 -4.26
N HIS A 102 -19.05 3.34 -5.55
CA HIS A 102 -18.11 2.38 -6.10
C HIS A 102 -16.95 3.09 -6.81
N SER A 103 -15.70 2.69 -6.53
CA SER A 103 -14.52 3.18 -7.24
C SER A 103 -14.44 4.73 -7.22
N LEU A 104 -14.30 5.39 -8.37
CA LEU A 104 -14.32 6.86 -8.47
C LEU A 104 -15.64 7.49 -7.98
N GLY A 105 -16.76 6.76 -8.04
CA GLY A 105 -18.04 7.16 -7.44
C GLY A 105 -17.91 7.39 -5.93
N ALA A 106 -17.16 6.52 -5.25
CA ALA A 106 -16.88 6.67 -3.82
C ALA A 106 -16.00 7.89 -3.52
N VAL A 107 -15.01 8.21 -4.38
CA VAL A 107 -14.24 9.46 -4.26
C VAL A 107 -15.18 10.67 -4.32
N GLY A 108 -16.14 10.65 -5.25
CA GLY A 108 -17.21 11.65 -5.35
C GLY A 108 -18.07 11.73 -4.08
N CYS A 109 -18.52 10.59 -3.54
CA CYS A 109 -19.29 10.53 -2.29
C CYS A 109 -18.55 11.19 -1.12
N GLN A 110 -17.26 10.89 -0.96
CA GLN A 110 -16.43 11.47 0.11
C GLN A 110 -16.28 12.99 -0.07
N GLY A 111 -16.06 13.46 -1.30
CA GLY A 111 -16.01 14.89 -1.63
C GLY A 111 -17.33 15.61 -1.35
N TYR A 112 -18.46 14.97 -1.68
CA TYR A 112 -19.80 15.48 -1.37
C TYR A 112 -20.03 15.59 0.13
N ILE A 113 -19.79 14.52 0.90
CA ILE A 113 -19.97 14.47 2.36
C ILE A 113 -19.07 15.49 3.07
N ALA A 114 -17.81 15.63 2.65
CA ALA A 114 -16.90 16.61 3.24
C ALA A 114 -17.29 18.07 2.96
N GLY A 115 -18.17 18.30 1.98
CA GLY A 115 -18.65 19.60 1.51
C GLY A 115 -20.15 19.77 1.66
N LYS A 116 -20.87 19.83 0.52
CA LYS A 116 -22.31 20.19 0.46
C LYS A 116 -23.26 19.14 1.07
N GLY A 117 -22.77 17.91 1.23
CA GLY A 117 -23.48 16.77 1.79
C GLY A 117 -23.29 16.60 3.30
N GLN A 118 -22.50 17.46 3.96
CA GLN A 118 -22.21 17.31 5.39
C GLN A 118 -23.51 17.31 6.22
N GLY A 119 -23.70 16.25 7.02
CA GLY A 119 -24.88 16.08 7.87
C GLY A 119 -26.17 15.70 7.13
N LYS A 120 -26.13 15.42 5.81
CA LYS A 120 -27.30 15.00 5.03
C LYS A 120 -27.46 13.48 4.90
N MET A 121 -26.42 12.73 5.22
CA MET A 121 -26.37 11.27 5.13
C MET A 121 -26.04 10.71 6.51
N ASP A 122 -26.74 9.66 6.91
CA ASP A 122 -26.60 8.98 8.20
C ASP A 122 -25.48 7.92 8.18
N ALA A 123 -25.12 7.41 7.00
CA ALA A 123 -23.99 6.50 6.80
C ALA A 123 -23.38 6.63 5.40
N LEU A 124 -22.11 6.23 5.29
CA LEU A 124 -21.35 6.09 4.04
C LEU A 124 -20.90 4.65 3.86
N VAL A 125 -20.99 4.14 2.62
CA VAL A 125 -20.40 2.86 2.21
C VAL A 125 -19.46 3.10 1.04
N LEU A 126 -18.20 2.71 1.20
CA LEU A 126 -17.16 2.79 0.18
C LEU A 126 -16.92 1.38 -0.37
N THR A 127 -17.14 1.19 -1.66
CA THR A 127 -16.93 -0.08 -2.36
C THR A 127 -15.85 0.06 -3.43
N GLY A 128 -14.90 -0.87 -3.53
CA GLY A 128 -13.71 -0.70 -4.40
C GLY A 128 -13.00 0.65 -4.13
N ALA A 129 -13.09 1.13 -2.90
CA ALA A 129 -12.65 2.45 -2.44
C ALA A 129 -12.28 2.38 -0.94
N ALA A 130 -11.40 3.28 -0.50
CA ALA A 130 -11.08 3.47 0.91
C ALA A 130 -11.27 4.94 1.33
N VAL A 131 -11.32 5.20 2.63
CA VAL A 131 -11.26 6.58 3.14
C VAL A 131 -9.97 7.23 2.64
N LEU A 132 -10.10 8.37 1.95
CA LEU A 132 -8.97 9.09 1.37
C LEU A 132 -8.03 9.59 2.48
N ARG A 133 -6.71 9.63 2.24
CA ARG A 133 -5.68 10.08 3.17
C ARG A 133 -6.03 11.44 3.78
N LYS A 134 -6.50 12.38 2.94
CA LYS A 134 -6.93 13.72 3.35
C LYS A 134 -8.13 13.75 4.31
N TYR A 135 -8.90 12.66 4.40
CA TYR A 135 -10.09 12.55 5.25
C TYR A 135 -9.92 11.61 6.44
N ARG A 136 -8.75 10.97 6.62
CA ARG A 136 -8.48 10.03 7.73
C ARG A 136 -8.88 10.56 9.09
N ASN A 137 -8.49 11.79 9.39
CA ASN A 137 -8.75 12.42 10.69
C ASN A 137 -9.99 13.34 10.66
N SER A 138 -10.80 13.28 9.62
CA SER A 138 -12.00 14.13 9.49
C SER A 138 -13.08 13.67 10.45
N THR A 139 -13.66 14.59 11.22
CA THR A 139 -14.85 14.34 12.06
C THR A 139 -16.16 14.62 11.32
N LYS A 140 -16.08 15.01 10.04
CA LYS A 140 -17.26 15.40 9.23
C LYS A 140 -18.01 14.23 8.62
N PHE A 141 -17.42 13.05 8.64
CA PHE A 141 -17.96 11.87 7.98
C PHE A 141 -18.93 11.18 8.93
N PRO A 142 -20.09 10.70 8.44
CA PRO A 142 -20.92 9.78 9.21
C PRO A 142 -20.15 8.45 9.40
N PRO A 143 -20.68 7.50 10.20
CA PRO A 143 -20.18 6.13 10.21
C PRO A 143 -19.92 5.64 8.78
N THR A 144 -18.73 5.08 8.53
CA THR A 144 -18.26 4.77 7.17
C THR A 144 -17.76 3.33 7.07
N LEU A 145 -18.47 2.49 6.30
CA LEU A 145 -17.97 1.16 5.94
C LEU A 145 -17.00 1.27 4.74
N THR A 146 -15.80 0.73 4.89
CA THR A 146 -14.93 0.38 3.76
C THR A 146 -15.16 -1.11 3.45
N LEU A 147 -15.66 -1.43 2.26
CA LEU A 147 -15.95 -2.79 1.80
C LEU A 147 -15.25 -3.04 0.47
N ASP A 148 -14.47 -4.11 0.36
CA ASP A 148 -13.79 -4.43 -0.89
C ASP A 148 -13.50 -5.92 -1.02
N GLY A 149 -12.95 -6.34 -2.16
CA GLY A 149 -12.47 -7.69 -2.40
C GLY A 149 -10.96 -7.85 -2.21
N ASP A 150 -10.49 -9.05 -1.83
CA ASP A 150 -9.04 -9.35 -1.78
C ASP A 150 -8.38 -9.42 -3.17
N LEU A 151 -9.20 -9.55 -4.22
CA LEU A 151 -8.78 -9.58 -5.63
C LEU A 151 -9.07 -8.27 -6.36
N ASP A 152 -9.34 -7.18 -5.66
CA ASP A 152 -9.44 -5.87 -6.31
C ASP A 152 -8.06 -5.46 -6.89
N GLY A 153 -7.95 -5.52 -8.23
CA GLY A 153 -6.73 -5.14 -8.95
C GLY A 153 -6.59 -3.63 -9.18
N LEU A 154 -7.64 -2.86 -8.94
CA LEU A 154 -7.70 -1.41 -9.06
C LEU A 154 -7.47 -0.74 -7.71
N LEU A 155 -8.26 -1.02 -6.68
CA LEU A 155 -7.93 -0.66 -5.31
C LEU A 155 -7.11 -1.78 -4.68
N ARG A 156 -5.79 -1.64 -4.80
CA ARG A 156 -4.84 -2.63 -4.32
C ARG A 156 -5.09 -2.99 -2.85
N ILE A 157 -5.01 -4.28 -2.53
CA ILE A 157 -5.13 -4.80 -1.17
C ILE A 157 -4.11 -4.16 -0.20
N THR A 158 -2.96 -3.67 -0.69
CA THR A 158 -2.01 -2.87 0.10
C THR A 158 -2.64 -1.57 0.60
N ARG A 159 -3.39 -0.86 -0.25
CA ARG A 159 -4.11 0.36 0.15
C ARG A 159 -5.26 0.06 1.11
N GLN A 160 -5.81 -1.16 1.06
CA GLN A 160 -6.77 -1.65 2.04
C GLN A 160 -6.13 -2.04 3.36
N ALA A 161 -4.93 -2.64 3.35
CA ALA A 161 -4.14 -2.85 4.56
C ALA A 161 -3.84 -1.52 5.25
N GLU A 162 -3.45 -0.49 4.48
CA GLU A 162 -3.28 0.87 4.99
C GLU A 162 -4.59 1.42 5.58
N ALA A 163 -5.73 1.21 4.92
CA ALA A 163 -7.04 1.61 5.43
C ALA A 163 -7.37 0.92 6.77
N TYR A 164 -7.15 -0.39 6.87
CA TYR A 164 -7.33 -1.19 8.07
C TYR A 164 -6.48 -0.67 9.23
N PHE A 165 -5.22 -0.35 8.97
CA PHE A 165 -4.31 0.18 9.98
C PHE A 165 -4.83 1.49 10.60
N HIS A 166 -5.29 2.44 9.78
CA HIS A 166 -5.77 3.73 10.29
C HIS A 166 -7.17 3.68 10.87
N GLN A 167 -8.07 2.90 10.27
CA GLN A 167 -9.49 2.89 10.65
C GLN A 167 -9.79 1.88 11.77
N VAL A 168 -8.96 0.85 11.96
CA VAL A 168 -9.20 -0.24 12.92
C VAL A 168 -8.07 -0.31 13.96
N ILE A 169 -6.81 -0.51 13.54
CA ILE A 169 -5.70 -0.72 14.49
C ILE A 169 -5.47 0.52 15.36
N LYS A 170 -5.37 1.72 14.74
CA LYS A 170 -5.09 2.97 15.46
C LYS A 170 -6.20 3.40 16.43
N VAL A 171 -7.41 2.89 16.29
CA VAL A 171 -8.54 3.20 17.20
C VAL A 171 -8.75 2.15 18.29
N GLY A 172 -7.88 1.14 18.38
CA GLY A 172 -7.91 0.11 19.43
C GLY A 172 -8.34 -1.29 18.97
N GLY A 173 -8.46 -1.52 17.66
CA GLY A 173 -8.83 -2.81 17.08
C GLY A 173 -10.33 -2.99 16.82
N ALA A 174 -10.71 -4.16 16.32
CA ALA A 174 -12.07 -4.46 15.88
C ALA A 174 -13.12 -4.39 16.99
N ASP A 175 -12.74 -4.69 18.24
CA ASP A 175 -13.63 -4.66 19.41
C ASP A 175 -13.67 -3.28 20.10
N ALA A 176 -13.03 -2.26 19.52
CA ALA A 176 -12.94 -0.94 20.15
C ALA A 176 -14.33 -0.26 20.23
N PRO A 177 -14.72 0.31 21.39
CA PRO A 177 -16.00 1.00 21.57
C PRO A 177 -16.24 2.22 20.66
N GLY A 178 -15.22 2.64 19.90
CA GLY A 178 -15.26 3.77 18.98
C GLY A 178 -14.96 3.41 17.53
N MET A 179 -15.00 2.13 17.14
CA MET A 179 -14.84 1.72 15.74
C MET A 179 -16.08 2.14 14.91
N ASP A 180 -16.07 3.36 14.38
CA ASP A 180 -17.11 3.91 13.49
C ASP A 180 -16.79 3.71 12.00
N ARG A 181 -15.61 3.14 11.71
CA ARG A 181 -15.08 2.92 10.36
C ARG A 181 -14.60 1.50 10.12
N PRO A 182 -15.51 0.51 10.09
CA PRO A 182 -15.13 -0.86 9.81
C PRO A 182 -14.51 -0.99 8.41
N VAL A 183 -13.47 -1.84 8.30
CA VAL A 183 -12.86 -2.24 7.02
C VAL A 183 -13.08 -3.74 6.83
N VAL A 184 -13.86 -4.09 5.82
CA VAL A 184 -14.24 -5.47 5.50
C VAL A 184 -13.71 -5.83 4.12
N LEU A 185 -12.90 -6.89 4.05
CA LEU A 185 -12.43 -7.48 2.80
C LEU A 185 -13.08 -8.84 2.58
N LEU A 186 -13.65 -9.02 1.39
CA LEU A 186 -14.30 -10.25 0.96
C LEU A 186 -13.32 -11.08 0.13
N GLU A 187 -13.06 -12.31 0.58
CA GLU A 187 -12.21 -13.23 -0.17
C GLU A 187 -12.87 -13.70 -1.47
N GLY A 188 -12.10 -13.72 -2.55
CA GLY A 188 -12.49 -14.16 -3.89
C GLY A 188 -13.24 -13.10 -4.72
N VAL A 189 -13.52 -11.93 -4.15
CA VAL A 189 -14.24 -10.82 -4.80
C VAL A 189 -13.22 -9.90 -5.50
N ASP A 190 -13.52 -9.49 -6.74
CA ASP A 190 -12.72 -8.53 -7.53
C ASP A 190 -13.33 -7.11 -7.52
N HIS A 191 -12.68 -6.13 -8.16
CA HIS A 191 -13.22 -4.76 -8.24
C HIS A 191 -14.58 -4.73 -8.91
N TRP A 192 -14.77 -5.53 -9.97
CA TRP A 192 -16.01 -5.50 -10.75
C TRP A 192 -17.18 -6.19 -10.07
N SER A 193 -16.94 -7.00 -9.04
CA SER A 193 -17.98 -7.75 -8.32
C SER A 193 -19.03 -6.86 -7.66
N PHE A 194 -18.80 -5.56 -7.52
CA PHE A 194 -19.80 -4.57 -7.08
C PHE A 194 -20.81 -4.17 -8.18
N SER A 195 -20.62 -4.66 -9.40
CA SER A 195 -21.42 -4.41 -10.59
C SER A 195 -21.62 -5.71 -11.37
N SER A 196 -22.32 -5.62 -12.50
CA SER A 196 -22.62 -6.71 -13.42
C SER A 196 -22.47 -6.25 -14.87
N GLY A 197 -22.46 -7.22 -15.79
CA GLY A 197 -22.37 -6.98 -17.22
C GLY A 197 -20.95 -6.69 -17.68
N ASP A 198 -20.84 -6.00 -18.82
CA ASP A 198 -19.55 -5.75 -19.46
C ASP A 198 -18.66 -4.84 -18.62
N ARG A 199 -17.44 -5.32 -18.37
CA ARG A 199 -16.40 -4.57 -17.65
C ARG A 199 -15.98 -3.32 -18.44
N PRO A 200 -15.88 -2.15 -17.79
CA PRO A 200 -15.24 -0.98 -18.38
C PRO A 200 -13.78 -1.26 -18.76
N SER A 201 -13.25 -0.56 -19.76
CA SER A 201 -11.88 -0.77 -20.27
C SER A 201 -10.80 -0.69 -19.18
N ASN A 202 -10.94 0.24 -18.22
CA ASN A 202 -9.99 0.37 -17.12
C ASN A 202 -10.04 -0.84 -16.17
N VAL A 203 -11.22 -1.42 -15.96
CA VAL A 203 -11.40 -2.63 -15.15
C VAL A 203 -10.78 -3.81 -15.88
N LYS A 204 -11.14 -4.05 -17.15
CA LYS A 204 -10.55 -5.10 -17.99
C LYS A 204 -9.03 -5.10 -17.98
N LYS A 205 -8.43 -3.91 -17.99
CA LYS A 205 -6.97 -3.75 -18.06
C LYS A 205 -6.26 -4.05 -16.74
N ASN A 206 -6.87 -3.69 -15.62
CA ASN A 206 -6.15 -3.59 -14.35
C ASN A 206 -6.69 -4.50 -13.25
N ASP A 207 -7.87 -5.11 -13.41
CA ASP A 207 -8.48 -5.94 -12.37
C ASP A 207 -7.96 -7.39 -12.41
N ILE A 208 -8.08 -8.08 -11.29
CA ILE A 208 -7.77 -9.51 -11.14
C ILE A 208 -9.07 -10.29 -11.29
N GLN A 209 -9.01 -11.51 -11.82
CA GLN A 209 -10.20 -12.33 -11.98
C GLN A 209 -10.77 -12.77 -10.61
N ALA A 210 -12.05 -12.48 -10.34
CA ALA A 210 -12.77 -13.03 -9.19
C ALA A 210 -12.74 -14.57 -9.16
N GLU A 211 -12.73 -15.12 -7.94
CA GLU A 211 -12.83 -16.56 -7.66
C GLU A 211 -14.26 -17.01 -7.34
N VAL A 212 -15.17 -16.07 -7.04
CA VAL A 212 -16.60 -16.33 -6.81
C VAL A 212 -17.41 -15.98 -8.06
N THR A 213 -18.61 -16.55 -8.19
CA THR A 213 -19.53 -16.09 -9.24
C THR A 213 -20.05 -14.68 -8.93
N VAL A 214 -20.60 -14.01 -9.94
CA VAL A 214 -21.21 -12.69 -9.77
C VAL A 214 -22.33 -12.74 -8.73
N GLU A 215 -23.17 -13.78 -8.76
CA GLU A 215 -24.29 -13.96 -7.83
C GLU A 215 -23.81 -14.21 -6.40
N GLU A 216 -22.76 -15.02 -6.23
CA GLU A 216 -22.14 -15.27 -4.94
C GLU A 216 -21.50 -14.00 -4.38
N GLY A 217 -20.74 -13.27 -5.19
CA GLY A 217 -20.14 -11.98 -4.82
C GLY A 217 -21.21 -10.97 -4.41
N HIS A 218 -22.29 -10.84 -5.17
CA HIS A 218 -23.41 -9.94 -4.84
C HIS A 218 -24.09 -10.32 -3.53
N ALA A 219 -24.27 -11.62 -3.26
CA ALA A 219 -24.83 -12.09 -2.00
C ALA A 219 -23.92 -11.72 -0.81
N MET A 220 -22.61 -11.93 -0.93
CA MET A 220 -21.63 -11.57 0.11
C MET A 220 -21.62 -10.05 0.38
N ILE A 221 -21.59 -9.24 -0.68
CA ILE A 221 -21.67 -7.77 -0.59
C ILE A 221 -22.97 -7.33 0.07
N GLY A 222 -24.09 -7.93 -0.36
CA GLY A 222 -25.42 -7.66 0.16
C GLY A 222 -25.53 -7.94 1.65
N GLU A 223 -24.99 -9.07 2.11
CA GLU A 223 -24.97 -9.46 3.53
C GLU A 223 -24.18 -8.47 4.39
N VAL A 224 -22.96 -8.11 4.01
CA VAL A 224 -22.14 -7.17 4.80
C VAL A 224 -22.79 -5.78 4.87
N ILE A 225 -23.33 -5.27 3.76
CA ILE A 225 -24.00 -3.97 3.76
C ILE A 225 -25.28 -4.01 4.60
N ALA A 226 -26.05 -5.12 4.52
CA ALA A 226 -27.24 -5.32 5.34
C ALA A 226 -26.93 -5.39 6.84
N ASP A 227 -25.89 -6.13 7.23
CA ASP A 227 -25.42 -6.20 8.62
C ASP A 227 -24.90 -4.84 9.09
N TYR A 228 -24.18 -4.10 8.24
CA TYR A 228 -23.72 -2.76 8.58
C TYR A 228 -24.88 -1.80 8.84
N MET A 229 -25.88 -1.74 7.94
CA MET A 229 -27.09 -0.94 8.16
C MET A 229 -27.83 -1.38 9.41
N SER A 230 -27.93 -2.68 9.66
CA SER A 230 -28.61 -3.23 10.85
C SER A 230 -27.89 -2.87 12.15
N SER A 231 -26.55 -2.82 12.13
CA SER A 231 -25.71 -2.39 13.24
C SER A 231 -25.94 -0.93 13.64
N LEU A 232 -26.36 -0.09 12.69
CA LEU A 232 -26.59 1.34 12.89
C LEU A 232 -28.06 1.67 13.20
N PHE A 233 -28.99 1.03 12.49
CA PHE A 233 -30.39 1.45 12.40
C PHE A 233 -31.39 0.42 12.93
N GLY A 234 -30.97 -0.80 13.26
CA GLY A 234 -31.87 -1.83 13.82
C GLY A 234 -32.41 -1.48 15.20
N SER A 235 -33.29 -2.33 15.73
CA SER A 235 -33.60 -2.36 17.17
C SER A 235 -32.34 -2.69 17.99
N ASP A 236 -32.34 -2.44 19.30
CA ASP A 236 -31.16 -2.68 20.15
C ASP A 236 -30.60 -4.11 20.02
N ALA A 237 -31.48 -5.11 19.93
CA ALA A 237 -31.09 -6.51 19.73
C ALA A 237 -30.48 -6.76 18.33
N GLU A 238 -31.07 -6.17 17.29
CA GLU A 238 -30.56 -6.27 15.92
C GLU A 238 -29.21 -5.54 15.78
N LYS A 239 -29.06 -4.36 16.37
CA LYS A 239 -27.80 -3.61 16.39
C LYS A 239 -26.69 -4.42 17.03
N ALA A 240 -26.96 -5.02 18.19
CA ALA A 240 -25.98 -5.84 18.90
C ALA A 240 -25.57 -7.08 18.08
N ALA A 241 -26.54 -7.80 17.50
CA ALA A 241 -26.27 -8.99 16.70
C ALA A 241 -25.50 -8.67 15.41
N ALA A 242 -25.94 -7.66 14.65
CA ALA A 242 -25.30 -7.25 13.41
C ALA A 242 -23.94 -6.59 13.66
N GLY A 243 -23.81 -5.82 14.74
CA GLY A 243 -22.52 -5.27 15.19
C GLY A 243 -21.50 -6.38 15.47
N ALA A 244 -21.90 -7.46 16.13
CA ALA A 244 -21.02 -8.61 16.37
C ALA A 244 -20.52 -9.26 15.06
N LYS A 245 -21.39 -9.38 14.05
CA LYS A 245 -20.99 -9.88 12.72
C LYS A 245 -20.01 -8.95 12.01
N ILE A 246 -20.23 -7.64 12.06
CA ILE A 246 -19.29 -6.66 11.50
C ILE A 246 -17.93 -6.75 12.19
N VAL A 247 -17.89 -6.87 13.51
CA VAL A 247 -16.65 -7.08 14.26
C VAL A 247 -15.94 -8.36 13.82
N GLU A 248 -16.67 -9.46 13.63
CA GLU A 248 -16.10 -10.71 13.11
C GLU A 248 -15.54 -10.54 11.69
N ALA A 249 -16.25 -9.85 10.80
CA ALA A 249 -15.79 -9.57 9.45
C ALA A 249 -14.51 -8.70 9.45
N VAL A 250 -14.43 -7.69 10.33
CA VAL A 250 -13.23 -6.86 10.51
C VAL A 250 -12.05 -7.68 11.08
N LYS A 251 -12.30 -8.67 11.94
CA LYS A 251 -11.24 -9.58 12.42
C LYS A 251 -10.69 -10.44 11.28
N LYS A 252 -11.56 -11.00 10.44
CA LYS A 252 -11.16 -11.76 9.24
C LYS A 252 -10.35 -10.89 8.26
N THR A 253 -10.73 -9.63 8.06
CA THR A 253 -9.90 -8.68 7.31
C THR A 253 -8.50 -8.55 7.93
N GLY A 254 -8.42 -8.42 9.26
CA GLY A 254 -7.16 -8.33 9.98
C GLY A 254 -6.24 -9.52 9.71
N GLU A 255 -6.78 -10.74 9.75
CA GLU A 255 -6.05 -11.97 9.43
C GLU A 255 -5.56 -11.98 7.97
N LEU A 256 -6.40 -11.51 7.04
CA LEU A 256 -6.07 -11.45 5.61
C LEU A 256 -4.93 -10.46 5.31
N VAL A 257 -4.93 -9.28 5.95
CA VAL A 257 -3.97 -8.20 5.67
C VAL A 257 -2.74 -8.21 6.59
N GLU A 258 -2.69 -9.06 7.62
CA GLU A 258 -1.57 -9.14 8.56
C GLU A 258 -0.22 -9.34 7.85
N PRO A 259 -0.07 -10.27 6.88
CA PRO A 259 1.19 -10.42 6.14
C PRO A 259 1.63 -9.15 5.40
N ILE A 260 0.65 -8.40 4.87
CA ILE A 260 0.89 -7.17 4.11
C ILE A 260 1.33 -6.06 5.07
N LEU A 261 0.67 -5.92 6.23
CA LEU A 261 1.06 -4.96 7.25
C LEU A 261 2.46 -5.28 7.81
N ALA A 262 2.78 -6.54 8.05
CA ALA A 262 4.11 -6.97 8.44
C ALA A 262 5.17 -6.54 7.41
N ALA A 263 4.88 -6.71 6.12
CA ALA A 263 5.76 -6.28 5.04
C ALA A 263 5.94 -4.76 4.99
N MET A 264 4.85 -4.00 5.18
CA MET A 264 4.87 -2.54 5.26
C MET A 264 5.64 -2.01 6.47
N HIS A 265 5.58 -2.71 7.61
CA HIS A 265 6.40 -2.38 8.79
C HIS A 265 7.88 -2.64 8.52
N LEU A 266 8.24 -3.74 7.86
CA LEU A 266 9.62 -4.01 7.43
C LEU A 266 10.15 -2.96 6.44
N GLU A 267 9.29 -2.47 5.54
CA GLU A 267 9.59 -1.36 4.64
C GLU A 267 9.76 -0.04 5.41
N GLY A 268 9.03 0.14 6.51
CA GLY A 268 8.87 1.44 7.17
C GLY A 268 7.94 2.37 6.36
N TYR A 269 6.85 1.81 5.82
CA TYR A 269 5.93 2.52 4.92
C TYR A 269 5.40 3.82 5.54
N HIS A 270 5.70 4.94 4.88
CA HIS A 270 5.55 6.29 5.42
C HIS A 270 4.10 6.69 5.72
N ASN A 271 3.11 6.05 5.08
CA ASN A 271 1.72 6.33 5.37
C ASN A 271 1.15 5.51 6.53
N LEU A 272 1.82 4.45 7.03
CA LEU A 272 1.43 3.87 8.33
C LEU A 272 1.80 4.87 9.43
N ASN A 273 3.09 5.19 9.50
CA ASN A 273 3.64 6.21 10.38
C ASN A 273 4.70 7.02 9.60
N PRO A 274 4.74 8.34 9.79
CA PRO A 274 5.73 9.18 9.12
C PRO A 274 7.16 8.79 9.55
N PRO A 275 8.16 8.97 8.68
CA PRO A 275 9.55 8.67 9.03
C PRO A 275 10.04 9.63 10.12
N CYS A 276 10.85 9.11 11.05
CA CYS A 276 11.63 9.94 11.95
C CYS A 276 12.72 10.67 11.18
N ASN A 277 13.09 11.86 11.67
CA ASN A 277 14.28 12.54 11.22
C ASN A 277 15.41 12.23 12.22
N SER A 278 16.49 11.56 11.77
CA SER A 278 17.58 11.19 12.69
C SER A 278 18.40 12.37 13.20
N ASP A 279 18.35 13.52 12.55
CA ASP A 279 19.02 14.75 12.99
C ASP A 279 18.20 15.46 14.07
N TYR A 280 16.89 15.21 14.10
CA TYR A 280 15.92 15.78 15.03
C TYR A 280 15.00 14.71 15.62
N PRO A 281 15.55 13.68 16.31
CA PRO A 281 14.77 12.55 16.75
C PRO A 281 13.80 12.96 17.85
N THR A 282 12.51 12.75 17.60
CA THR A 282 11.44 12.89 18.61
C THR A 282 11.04 11.54 19.20
N ASN A 283 11.26 10.46 18.45
CA ASN A 283 11.07 9.10 18.94
C ASN A 283 12.33 8.61 19.68
N PRO A 284 12.28 8.43 21.02
CA PRO A 284 13.43 8.01 21.79
C PRO A 284 13.83 6.55 21.53
N THR A 285 12.97 5.72 20.93
CA THR A 285 13.30 4.32 20.64
C THR A 285 14.29 4.18 19.49
N CYS A 286 14.35 5.15 18.57
CA CYS A 286 15.30 5.11 17.46
C CYS A 286 16.75 5.11 17.96
N GLN A 287 17.03 5.89 19.02
CA GLN A 287 18.35 5.95 19.66
C GLN A 287 19.50 6.09 18.63
N TYR A 288 19.33 6.90 17.58
CA TYR A 288 20.37 7.06 16.57
C TYR A 288 21.66 7.53 17.24
N ALA A 289 22.78 6.94 16.86
CA ALA A 289 24.06 7.54 17.16
C ALA A 289 24.08 8.94 16.50
N LYS A 290 24.66 9.92 17.19
CA LYS A 290 24.80 11.26 16.63
C LYS A 290 25.68 11.16 15.39
N TYR A 291 25.08 11.30 14.21
CA TYR A 291 25.83 11.37 12.96
C TYR A 291 26.85 12.52 13.05
N PRO A 292 28.04 12.37 12.46
CA PRO A 292 28.97 13.48 12.37
C PRO A 292 28.26 14.70 11.76
N ASP A 293 28.25 15.81 12.49
CA ASP A 293 27.58 17.06 12.07
C ASP A 293 28.44 17.80 11.03
N LYS A 294 28.62 17.14 9.88
CA LYS A 294 29.45 17.60 8.77
C LYS A 294 28.57 17.80 7.55
N SER A 295 28.61 19.02 7.03
CA SER A 295 27.75 19.47 5.92
C SER A 295 28.58 20.29 4.93
N LEU A 296 28.26 20.23 3.63
CA LEU A 296 28.86 21.15 2.63
C LEU A 296 28.21 22.53 2.66
N LEU A 297 26.96 22.58 3.07
CA LEU A 297 26.12 23.76 3.17
C LEU A 297 25.66 23.90 4.62
N PRO A 298 25.07 25.05 5.02
CA PRO A 298 24.49 25.19 6.35
C PRO A 298 23.54 24.01 6.65
N PRO A 299 23.61 23.40 7.85
CA PRO A 299 22.74 22.29 8.22
C PRO A 299 21.27 22.64 7.98
N ALA A 300 20.47 21.65 7.56
CA ALA A 300 19.03 21.83 7.50
C ALA A 300 18.51 22.18 8.89
N GLY A 301 17.64 23.18 8.99
CA GLY A 301 16.94 23.48 10.24
C GLY A 301 15.99 22.34 10.64
N PRO A 302 15.45 22.36 11.87
CA PRO A 302 14.49 21.35 12.30
C PRO A 302 13.27 21.31 11.36
N PRO A 303 12.74 20.12 11.05
CA PRO A 303 11.52 19.99 10.26
C PRO A 303 10.35 20.72 10.94
N LYS A 304 9.45 21.28 10.13
CA LYS A 304 8.24 21.97 10.59
C LYS A 304 7.01 21.40 9.87
N PRO A 305 6.10 20.69 10.58
CA PRO A 305 6.15 20.35 12.00
C PRO A 305 7.25 19.33 12.34
N MET A 306 7.58 19.20 13.64
CA MET A 306 8.45 18.12 14.11
C MET A 306 7.78 16.75 13.90
N PRO A 307 8.55 15.66 13.66
CA PRO A 307 7.98 14.32 13.55
C PRO A 307 7.28 13.93 14.85
N PRO A 308 6.20 13.14 14.79
CA PRO A 308 5.52 12.68 15.99
C PRO A 308 6.39 11.70 16.78
N ALA A 309 6.07 11.49 18.06
CA ALA A 309 6.87 10.63 18.95
C ALA A 309 6.83 9.14 18.57
N ASP A 310 5.84 8.73 17.78
CA ASP A 310 5.64 7.38 17.24
C ASP A 310 6.07 7.25 15.76
N CYS A 311 6.94 8.14 15.28
CA CYS A 311 7.50 8.06 13.93
C CYS A 311 8.33 6.77 13.72
N THR A 312 8.50 6.38 12.45
CA THR A 312 9.27 5.18 12.05
C THR A 312 10.76 5.49 11.87
N CYS A 313 11.65 4.77 12.55
CA CYS A 313 13.08 5.09 12.54
C CYS A 313 13.79 4.78 11.20
N GLY A 314 13.41 3.72 10.52
CA GLY A 314 14.08 3.28 9.30
C GLY A 314 13.43 2.02 8.81
N SER A 315 14.03 1.37 7.82
CA SER A 315 13.59 0.05 7.39
C SER A 315 14.18 -1.03 8.31
N ASP A 316 13.32 -1.73 9.03
CA ASP A 316 13.71 -2.89 9.84
C ASP A 316 14.31 -4.00 8.97
N TRP A 317 13.83 -4.15 7.74
CA TRP A 317 14.43 -5.07 6.76
C TRP A 317 15.87 -4.72 6.44
N VAL A 318 16.14 -3.43 6.19
CA VAL A 318 17.50 -2.97 5.89
C VAL A 318 18.43 -3.15 7.09
N ALA A 319 17.98 -2.70 8.27
CA ALA A 319 18.77 -2.73 9.49
C ALA A 319 19.11 -4.16 9.93
N ASN A 320 18.14 -5.06 9.90
CA ASN A 320 18.29 -6.38 10.52
C ASN A 320 18.61 -7.50 9.53
N THR A 321 18.21 -7.39 8.26
CA THR A 321 18.45 -8.43 7.26
C THR A 321 19.51 -8.00 6.24
N ALA A 322 19.26 -6.91 5.51
CA ALA A 322 20.13 -6.52 4.40
C ALA A 322 21.56 -6.20 4.86
N ALA A 323 21.72 -5.44 5.96
CA ALA A 323 23.03 -5.08 6.49
C ALA A 323 23.87 -6.31 6.89
N ASN A 324 23.23 -7.33 7.49
CA ASN A 324 23.89 -8.59 7.83
C ASN A 324 24.35 -9.37 6.58
N MET A 325 23.55 -9.37 5.52
CA MET A 325 23.92 -9.99 4.24
C MET A 325 25.09 -9.26 3.56
N VAL A 326 25.15 -7.92 3.66
CA VAL A 326 26.32 -7.15 3.19
C VAL A 326 27.56 -7.53 3.99
N ALA A 327 27.47 -7.66 5.31
CA ALA A 327 28.59 -8.03 6.18
C ALA A 327 29.21 -9.39 5.80
N GLY A 328 28.38 -10.37 5.45
CA GLY A 328 28.82 -11.66 4.91
C GLY A 328 29.76 -12.43 5.86
N PHE A 329 29.53 -12.32 7.18
CA PHE A 329 30.40 -12.93 8.18
C PHE A 329 30.34 -14.45 8.20
N GLU A 330 29.22 -15.05 7.78
CA GLU A 330 28.91 -16.47 7.92
C GLU A 330 29.89 -17.40 7.22
N LYS A 331 30.61 -16.90 6.20
CA LYS A 331 31.63 -17.65 5.44
C LYS A 331 33.06 -17.29 5.82
N THR A 332 33.26 -16.64 6.96
CA THR A 332 34.56 -16.11 7.38
C THR A 332 34.92 -16.58 8.79
N PRO A 333 36.17 -16.40 9.23
CA PRO A 333 36.54 -16.60 10.64
C PRO A 333 35.76 -15.69 11.62
N ALA A 334 35.11 -14.63 11.12
CA ALA A 334 34.27 -13.73 11.91
C ALA A 334 32.79 -14.17 11.99
N SER A 335 32.46 -15.45 11.73
CA SER A 335 31.07 -15.94 11.67
C SER A 335 30.25 -15.77 12.96
N GLN A 336 30.91 -15.52 14.10
CA GLN A 336 30.26 -15.22 15.38
C GLN A 336 30.15 -13.71 15.67
N THR A 337 30.73 -12.85 14.81
CA THR A 337 30.60 -11.39 14.93
C THR A 337 29.13 -10.99 14.81
N LYS A 338 28.66 -10.16 15.74
CA LYS A 338 27.31 -9.61 15.72
C LYS A 338 27.33 -8.20 15.12
N LEU A 339 26.61 -7.99 14.02
CA LEU A 339 26.32 -6.65 13.52
C LEU A 339 25.01 -6.14 14.12
N VAL A 340 25.06 -4.98 14.74
CA VAL A 340 23.91 -4.21 15.21
C VAL A 340 23.86 -2.94 14.38
N THR A 341 22.83 -2.83 13.55
CA THR A 341 22.67 -1.71 12.63
C THR A 341 21.40 -0.93 12.95
N LYS A 342 21.47 0.40 12.77
CA LYS A 342 20.29 1.26 12.73
C LYS A 342 20.16 1.89 11.37
N ASP A 343 19.00 1.73 10.74
CA ASP A 343 18.67 2.40 9.49
C ASP A 343 18.00 3.74 9.76
N ALA A 344 18.26 4.73 8.89
CA ALA A 344 17.61 6.03 8.91
C ALA A 344 17.10 6.40 7.51
N PHE A 345 15.91 7.00 7.46
CA PHE A 345 15.34 7.50 6.21
C PHE A 345 15.84 8.90 5.88
N HIS A 346 16.63 9.03 4.81
CA HIS A 346 17.11 10.32 4.30
C HIS A 346 17.25 10.28 2.78
N ASP A 347 17.22 11.46 2.17
CA ASP A 347 17.59 11.59 0.76
C ASP A 347 19.07 11.23 0.60
N VAL A 348 19.36 10.22 -0.23
CA VAL A 348 20.74 9.76 -0.46
C VAL A 348 21.62 10.81 -1.14
N SER A 349 21.03 11.87 -1.70
CA SER A 349 21.72 13.00 -2.30
C SER A 349 21.91 14.20 -1.35
N ASP A 350 21.33 14.17 -0.14
CA ASP A 350 21.49 15.27 0.81
C ASP A 350 22.92 15.35 1.38
N VAL A 351 23.35 16.58 1.61
CA VAL A 351 24.68 16.97 2.09
C VAL A 351 24.60 17.94 3.28
N ARG A 352 23.42 18.01 3.94
CA ARG A 352 23.07 18.94 5.04
C ARG A 352 22.35 18.26 6.23
N PRO A 353 22.96 17.31 6.94
CA PRO A 353 24.34 16.85 6.83
C PRO A 353 24.55 15.73 5.80
N PHE A 354 25.78 15.24 5.68
CA PHE A 354 26.03 14.02 4.92
C PHE A 354 25.49 12.81 5.68
N HIS A 355 24.36 12.25 5.22
CA HIS A 355 23.88 10.96 5.70
C HIS A 355 24.64 9.83 5.00
N LEU A 356 25.78 9.48 5.59
CA LEU A 356 26.60 8.33 5.20
C LEU A 356 26.53 7.25 6.30
N PRO A 357 26.64 5.96 5.94
CA PRO A 357 26.69 4.88 6.91
C PRO A 357 28.01 4.91 7.67
N HIS A 358 27.98 4.67 8.98
CA HIS A 358 29.16 4.71 9.85
C HIS A 358 29.30 3.43 10.66
N ILE A 359 30.55 3.08 11.00
CA ILE A 359 30.87 2.14 12.08
C ILE A 359 31.19 2.99 13.30
N PHE A 360 30.43 2.81 14.37
CA PHE A 360 30.62 3.51 15.65
C PHE A 360 31.43 2.67 16.62
N GLU A 361 31.20 1.36 16.60
CA GLU A 361 31.97 0.40 17.38
C GLU A 361 32.35 -0.79 16.47
N PRO A 362 33.63 -1.22 16.43
CA PRO A 362 34.76 -0.55 17.06
C PRO A 362 34.97 0.87 16.52
N GLN A 363 35.65 1.72 17.29
CA GLN A 363 35.88 3.12 16.90
C GLN A 363 36.60 3.19 15.55
N PRO A 364 36.31 4.18 14.68
CA PRO A 364 37.06 4.37 13.45
C PRO A 364 38.57 4.34 13.69
N GLY A 365 39.30 3.64 12.81
CA GLY A 365 40.75 3.45 12.97
C GLY A 365 41.15 2.25 13.84
N THR A 366 40.17 1.57 14.44
CA THR A 366 40.38 0.36 15.26
C THR A 366 39.58 -0.82 14.72
N ALA A 367 39.94 -2.02 15.18
CA ALA A 367 39.25 -3.27 14.86
C ALA A 367 39.08 -4.09 16.14
N CYS A 368 38.14 -5.03 16.14
CA CYS A 368 38.01 -6.02 17.20
C CYS A 368 39.30 -6.85 17.31
N SER A 369 39.72 -7.14 18.54
CA SER A 369 40.87 -8.02 18.80
C SER A 369 40.53 -9.50 18.62
N ASP A 370 39.27 -9.86 18.86
CA ASP A 370 38.74 -11.21 18.68
C ASP A 370 37.45 -11.17 17.85
N PRO A 371 37.46 -11.69 16.60
CA PRO A 371 36.28 -11.78 15.76
C PRO A 371 35.16 -12.63 16.38
N ALA A 372 35.48 -13.58 17.28
CA ALA A 372 34.50 -14.48 17.88
C ALA A 372 33.55 -13.77 18.86
N THR A 373 34.03 -12.70 19.50
CA THR A 373 33.25 -11.93 20.48
C THR A 373 32.92 -10.51 20.00
N CYS A 374 33.21 -10.20 18.74
CA CYS A 374 33.07 -8.86 18.20
C CYS A 374 31.60 -8.45 18.07
N VAL A 375 31.29 -7.24 18.52
CA VAL A 375 30.02 -6.56 18.26
C VAL A 375 30.33 -5.30 17.47
N ILE A 376 29.73 -5.19 16.29
CA ILE A 376 29.87 -4.02 15.43
C ILE A 376 28.59 -3.21 15.53
N ASN A 377 28.68 -1.96 15.97
CA ASN A 377 27.58 -1.01 15.95
C ASN A 377 27.73 -0.10 14.73
N ALA A 378 26.76 -0.13 13.82
CA ALA A 378 26.81 0.62 12.58
C ALA A 378 25.47 1.30 12.24
N THR A 379 25.49 2.17 11.23
CA THR A 379 24.27 2.72 10.62
C THR A 379 24.19 2.44 9.14
N THR A 380 22.96 2.42 8.64
CA THR A 380 22.63 2.49 7.22
C THR A 380 21.77 3.72 6.93
N VAL A 381 21.68 4.08 5.66
CA VAL A 381 20.81 5.17 5.20
C VAL A 381 20.02 4.68 4.01
N SER A 382 18.70 4.80 4.07
CA SER A 382 17.79 4.35 3.03
C SER A 382 16.91 5.50 2.54
N MET A 383 16.69 5.57 1.23
CA MET A 383 15.70 6.45 0.61
C MET A 383 14.64 5.58 -0.08
N PRO A 384 13.45 5.42 0.50
CA PRO A 384 12.35 4.77 -0.19
C PRO A 384 11.83 5.64 -1.33
N ILE A 385 11.67 5.06 -2.52
CA ILE A 385 11.15 5.74 -3.72
C ILE A 385 9.76 5.20 -4.03
N TYR A 386 8.75 6.04 -3.82
CA TYR A 386 7.35 5.72 -4.09
C TYR A 386 6.93 6.21 -5.48
N ASP A 387 5.90 5.59 -6.06
CA ASP A 387 5.30 6.08 -7.31
C ASP A 387 4.58 7.40 -7.02
N TRP A 388 4.94 8.47 -7.73
CA TRP A 388 4.33 9.79 -7.57
C TRP A 388 2.80 9.77 -7.83
N LYS A 389 2.31 8.77 -8.57
CA LYS A 389 0.87 8.60 -8.82
C LYS A 389 0.10 8.06 -7.62
N ASP A 390 0.78 7.54 -6.58
CA ASP A 390 0.14 7.22 -5.30
C ASP A 390 -0.50 8.47 -4.66
N ASP A 391 0.00 9.68 -4.96
CA ASP A 391 -0.58 10.94 -4.47
C ASP A 391 -2.01 11.18 -4.96
N PHE A 392 -2.46 10.49 -6.02
CA PHE A 392 -3.87 10.54 -6.43
C PHE A 392 -4.79 9.80 -5.44
N ASP A 393 -4.25 8.90 -4.60
CA ASP A 393 -4.94 8.18 -3.51
C ASP A 393 -6.21 7.45 -3.95
N VAL A 394 -6.18 6.90 -5.17
CA VAL A 394 -7.24 6.05 -5.73
C VAL A 394 -6.91 4.56 -5.61
N GLY A 395 -5.72 4.21 -5.11
CA GLY A 395 -5.26 2.83 -4.97
C GLY A 395 -4.80 2.13 -6.25
N LEU A 396 -4.97 2.75 -7.43
CA LEU A 396 -4.64 2.19 -8.74
C LEU A 396 -3.15 1.86 -8.92
N TRP A 397 -2.29 2.70 -8.35
CA TRP A 397 -0.84 2.58 -8.46
C TRP A 397 -0.25 1.93 -7.21
N PRO A 398 0.89 1.23 -7.35
CA PRO A 398 1.65 0.74 -6.22
C PRO A 398 1.81 1.80 -5.15
N ILE A 399 1.50 1.46 -3.91
CA ILE A 399 1.70 2.38 -2.79
C ILE A 399 2.99 2.06 -2.02
N THR A 400 3.56 0.88 -2.26
CA THR A 400 4.82 0.43 -1.66
C THR A 400 6.02 0.97 -2.44
N ALA A 401 7.20 0.99 -1.82
CA ALA A 401 8.39 1.56 -2.45
C ALA A 401 8.80 0.76 -3.69
N SER A 402 8.89 1.42 -4.84
CA SER A 402 9.39 0.83 -6.10
C SER A 402 10.87 0.45 -6.04
N GLU A 403 11.65 1.18 -5.22
CA GLU A 403 13.00 0.83 -4.83
C GLU A 403 13.37 1.46 -3.48
N PHE A 404 14.34 0.88 -2.80
CA PHE A 404 15.16 1.59 -1.83
C PHE A 404 16.50 1.94 -2.44
N ARG A 405 16.94 3.17 -2.23
CA ARG A 405 18.34 3.56 -2.43
C ARG A 405 19.03 3.45 -1.08
N THR A 406 19.84 2.41 -0.90
CA THR A 406 20.43 2.15 0.42
C THR A 406 21.94 2.25 0.37
N LYS A 407 22.51 2.94 1.36
CA LYS A 407 23.94 3.04 1.61
C LYS A 407 24.32 2.16 2.80
N PHE A 408 25.24 1.23 2.57
CA PHE A 408 25.85 0.38 3.60
C PHE A 408 27.33 0.71 3.78
N LYS A 409 27.88 0.30 4.93
CA LYS A 409 29.33 0.04 5.03
C LYS A 409 29.67 -1.16 4.14
N SER A 410 30.80 -1.11 3.45
CA SER A 410 31.23 -2.20 2.58
C SER A 410 31.50 -3.48 3.36
N ARG A 411 31.42 -4.62 2.66
CA ARG A 411 31.77 -5.92 3.23
C ARG A 411 33.21 -5.91 3.73
N GLU A 412 34.12 -5.36 2.92
CA GLU A 412 35.52 -5.13 3.33
C GLU A 412 35.62 -4.37 4.65
N ALA A 413 34.91 -3.24 4.78
CA ALA A 413 34.99 -2.40 5.98
C ALA A 413 34.47 -3.12 7.23
N LEU A 414 33.36 -3.84 7.11
CA LEU A 414 32.76 -4.59 8.21
C LEU A 414 33.65 -5.77 8.64
N GLN A 415 34.22 -6.50 7.69
CA GLN A 415 35.13 -7.62 7.95
C GLN A 415 36.45 -7.16 8.57
N GLN A 416 37.02 -6.05 8.11
CA GLN A 416 38.21 -5.46 8.72
C GLN A 416 37.92 -4.94 10.13
N ALA A 417 36.76 -4.29 10.34
CA ALA A 417 36.33 -3.88 11.68
C ALA A 417 36.14 -5.09 12.62
N ALA A 418 35.73 -6.24 12.09
CA ALA A 418 35.65 -7.50 12.85
C ALA A 418 37.02 -8.09 13.24
N GLY A 419 38.13 -7.51 12.78
CA GLY A 419 39.49 -7.99 13.06
C GLY A 419 40.11 -8.84 11.96
N LEU A 420 39.39 -9.10 10.85
CA LEU A 420 39.94 -9.85 9.73
C LEU A 420 41.01 -9.02 9.00
N GLN A 421 42.17 -9.62 8.80
CA GLN A 421 43.28 -9.03 8.05
C GLN A 421 43.19 -9.38 6.57
N ASP A 422 43.83 -8.57 5.72
CA ASP A 422 44.00 -8.84 4.28
C ASP A 422 42.69 -9.11 3.50
N VAL A 423 41.59 -8.51 3.93
CA VAL A 423 40.29 -8.62 3.24
C VAL A 423 40.40 -8.05 1.82
N ASN A 424 40.13 -8.89 0.82
CA ASN A 424 40.27 -8.53 -0.59
C ASN A 424 39.05 -7.74 -1.10
N TYR A 425 39.14 -6.41 -1.11
CA TYR A 425 38.13 -5.51 -1.67
C TYR A 425 37.58 -5.93 -3.04
N THR A 426 38.47 -6.34 -3.95
CA THR A 426 38.06 -6.65 -5.33
C THR A 426 37.12 -7.86 -5.35
N ALA A 427 37.41 -8.86 -4.51
CA ALA A 427 36.57 -10.05 -4.38
C ALA A 427 35.33 -9.84 -3.50
N THR A 428 35.43 -9.05 -2.43
CA THR A 428 34.31 -8.87 -1.49
C THR A 428 33.26 -7.90 -2.00
N ASP A 429 33.67 -6.85 -2.71
CA ASP A 429 32.80 -5.72 -3.06
C ASP A 429 32.91 -5.31 -4.54
N GLU A 430 34.12 -5.10 -5.08
CA GLU A 430 34.28 -4.42 -6.39
C GLU A 430 33.70 -5.17 -7.59
N LEU A 431 33.92 -6.48 -7.62
CA LEU A 431 33.48 -7.41 -8.68
C LEU A 431 32.41 -8.38 -8.16
N ASN A 432 31.91 -8.15 -6.95
CA ASN A 432 30.88 -8.99 -6.36
C ASN A 432 29.49 -8.52 -6.81
N THR A 433 29.01 -9.09 -7.91
CA THR A 433 27.73 -8.78 -8.54
C THR A 433 26.54 -9.50 -7.91
N GLU A 434 26.69 -10.05 -6.70
CA GLU A 434 25.67 -10.90 -6.08
C GLU A 434 25.13 -10.33 -4.77
N ILE A 435 25.73 -9.28 -4.19
CA ILE A 435 25.34 -8.77 -2.86
C ILE A 435 23.92 -8.21 -2.89
N CYS A 436 23.64 -7.26 -3.77
CA CYS A 436 22.33 -6.59 -3.80
C CYS A 436 21.26 -7.54 -4.36
N LYS A 437 21.61 -8.33 -5.38
CA LYS A 437 20.79 -9.42 -5.92
C LYS A 437 20.33 -10.38 -4.82
N SER A 438 21.23 -10.84 -3.96
CA SER A 438 20.90 -11.76 -2.87
C SER A 438 19.93 -11.14 -1.86
N ILE A 439 20.11 -9.86 -1.53
CA ILE A 439 19.19 -9.14 -0.63
C ILE A 439 17.79 -9.03 -1.26
N ASN A 440 17.73 -8.73 -2.55
CA ASN A 440 16.46 -8.62 -3.28
C ASN A 440 15.74 -9.98 -3.39
N GLN A 441 16.48 -11.06 -3.65
CA GLN A 441 15.96 -12.42 -3.61
C GLN A 441 15.42 -12.74 -2.21
N ALA A 442 16.16 -12.41 -1.14
CA ALA A 442 15.71 -12.67 0.22
C ALA A 442 14.43 -11.90 0.59
N ALA A 443 14.25 -10.68 0.09
CA ALA A 443 13.01 -9.90 0.30
C ALA A 443 11.82 -10.59 -0.38
N TYR A 444 12.03 -11.11 -1.58
CA TYR A 444 11.03 -11.84 -2.33
C TYR A 444 10.70 -13.21 -1.72
N ASP A 445 11.72 -13.96 -1.28
CA ASP A 445 11.55 -15.24 -0.59
C ASP A 445 10.81 -15.06 0.74
N TRP A 446 11.14 -14.00 1.48
CA TRP A 446 10.42 -13.64 2.69
C TRP A 446 8.95 -13.35 2.39
N ALA A 447 8.66 -12.58 1.34
CA ALA A 447 7.29 -12.26 0.95
C ALA A 447 6.50 -13.51 0.51
N LEU A 448 7.10 -14.38 -0.32
CA LEU A 448 6.51 -15.67 -0.72
C LEU A 448 6.24 -16.58 0.47
N LYS A 449 7.15 -16.61 1.45
CA LYS A 449 6.99 -17.42 2.66
C LYS A 449 5.88 -16.89 3.57
N THR A 450 5.72 -15.58 3.63
CA THR A 450 4.86 -14.88 4.61
C THR A 450 3.46 -14.60 4.06
N ALA A 451 3.30 -14.48 2.74
CA ALA A 451 2.00 -14.35 2.08
C ALA A 451 1.02 -15.42 2.57
N SER A 452 -0.27 -15.07 2.63
CA SER A 452 -1.32 -16.04 2.97
C SER A 452 -1.22 -17.23 2.02
N SER A 453 -1.53 -18.43 2.51
CA SER A 453 -1.46 -19.65 1.70
C SER A 453 -2.25 -19.49 0.40
N LYS A 454 -3.45 -18.91 0.48
CA LYS A 454 -4.31 -18.66 -0.68
C LYS A 454 -3.67 -17.72 -1.71
N ALA A 455 -3.14 -16.57 -1.28
CA ALA A 455 -2.48 -15.62 -2.18
C ALA A 455 -1.21 -16.21 -2.79
N ARG A 456 -0.40 -16.91 -1.99
CA ARG A 456 0.81 -17.59 -2.45
C ARG A 456 0.48 -18.67 -3.48
N ASP A 457 -0.48 -19.54 -3.20
CA ASP A 457 -0.81 -20.66 -4.09
C ASP A 457 -1.38 -20.14 -5.42
N ARG A 458 -2.20 -19.07 -5.37
CA ARG A 458 -2.67 -18.34 -6.56
C ARG A 458 -1.50 -17.78 -7.37
N PHE A 459 -0.57 -17.10 -6.71
CA PHE A 459 0.61 -16.53 -7.36
C PHE A 459 1.54 -17.60 -7.95
N LEU A 460 1.78 -18.71 -7.26
CA LEU A 460 2.61 -19.79 -7.79
C LEU A 460 1.97 -20.47 -9.01
N LYS A 461 0.63 -20.51 -9.06
CA LYS A 461 -0.11 -21.11 -10.15
C LYS A 461 -0.24 -20.18 -11.37
N HIS A 462 -0.45 -18.89 -11.14
CA HIS A 462 -0.83 -17.95 -12.20
C HIS A 462 0.07 -16.72 -12.31
N GLY A 463 0.97 -16.48 -11.38
CA GLY A 463 1.76 -15.26 -11.30
C GLY A 463 2.99 -15.23 -12.22
N GLN A 464 3.54 -14.04 -12.38
CA GLN A 464 4.85 -13.78 -12.97
C GLN A 464 5.94 -13.74 -11.88
N PRO A 465 6.70 -14.82 -11.63
CA PRO A 465 7.78 -14.78 -10.65
C PRO A 465 8.90 -13.80 -11.04
N TYR A 466 9.52 -13.22 -10.01
CA TYR A 466 10.77 -12.48 -10.18
C TYR A 466 11.94 -13.44 -10.34
N VAL A 467 12.86 -13.06 -11.23
CA VAL A 467 14.15 -13.73 -11.42
C VAL A 467 15.25 -12.71 -11.18
N PHE A 468 16.03 -12.89 -10.13
CA PHE A 468 17.08 -11.94 -9.77
C PHE A 468 18.33 -12.24 -10.58
N VAL A 469 18.83 -11.26 -11.31
CA VAL A 469 20.03 -11.37 -12.17
C VAL A 469 21.21 -10.64 -11.54
N GLU A 470 22.41 -10.85 -12.08
CA GLU A 470 23.65 -10.19 -11.60
C GLU A 470 23.50 -8.67 -11.51
N ASP A 471 24.04 -8.11 -10.42
CA ASP A 471 24.04 -6.68 -10.16
C ASP A 471 24.91 -5.93 -11.17
N LYS A 472 24.46 -4.73 -11.56
CA LYS A 472 25.16 -3.86 -12.50
C LYS A 472 25.94 -2.77 -11.76
N LYS A 473 27.26 -2.77 -11.93
CA LYS A 473 28.12 -1.74 -11.32
C LYS A 473 27.82 -0.37 -11.94
N SER A 474 27.49 0.60 -11.10
CA SER A 474 27.32 2.00 -11.48
C SER A 474 28.68 2.71 -11.60
N GLY A 475 28.72 3.73 -12.46
CA GLY A 475 29.93 4.51 -12.73
C GLY A 475 30.03 5.77 -11.87
N PHE A 476 31.02 6.60 -12.22
CA PHE A 476 31.18 7.95 -11.69
C PHE A 476 30.95 8.95 -12.83
N GLY A 477 29.92 9.78 -12.71
CA GLY A 477 29.60 10.86 -13.64
C GLY A 477 30.24 12.18 -13.24
N ILE A 478 29.95 13.24 -14.01
CA ILE A 478 30.49 14.59 -13.76
C ILE A 478 30.01 15.15 -12.41
N THR A 479 28.80 14.78 -11.97
CA THR A 479 28.16 15.28 -10.74
C THR A 479 28.27 14.31 -9.56
N GLY A 480 29.03 13.22 -9.69
CA GLY A 480 29.18 12.19 -8.65
C GLY A 480 28.78 10.79 -9.10
N PRO A 481 28.57 9.85 -8.16
CA PRO A 481 28.17 8.47 -8.47
C PRO A 481 26.86 8.40 -9.27
N THR A 482 26.87 7.73 -10.43
CA THR A 482 25.65 7.61 -11.26
C THR A 482 24.57 6.75 -10.60
N TRP A 483 24.95 5.93 -9.62
CA TRP A 483 24.06 5.09 -8.82
C TRP A 483 22.85 5.83 -8.25
N ILE A 484 22.97 7.11 -7.93
CA ILE A 484 21.84 7.91 -7.43
C ILE A 484 20.68 7.93 -8.47
N HIS A 485 21.01 7.88 -9.76
CA HIS A 485 20.06 7.97 -10.87
C HIS A 485 19.71 6.61 -11.51
N ASP A 486 20.54 5.58 -11.31
CA ASP A 486 20.35 4.25 -11.89
C ASP A 486 19.33 3.43 -11.09
N ALA A 487 18.06 3.42 -11.48
CA ALA A 487 16.99 2.74 -10.73
C ALA A 487 17.05 1.20 -10.79
N LEU A 488 16.42 0.53 -9.82
CA LEU A 488 16.14 -0.91 -9.87
C LEU A 488 15.37 -1.24 -11.16
N SER A 489 15.91 -2.19 -11.93
CA SER A 489 15.37 -2.51 -13.26
C SER A 489 14.48 -3.75 -13.22
N PHE A 490 13.32 -3.67 -13.89
CA PHE A 490 12.35 -4.75 -14.03
C PHE A 490 12.12 -5.01 -15.51
N THR A 491 12.59 -6.17 -16.00
CA THR A 491 12.52 -6.52 -17.42
C THR A 491 11.72 -7.81 -17.61
N PRO A 492 10.49 -7.75 -18.14
CA PRO A 492 9.74 -8.95 -18.48
C PRO A 492 10.49 -9.83 -19.49
N SER A 493 10.42 -11.15 -19.33
CA SER A 493 10.87 -12.09 -20.36
C SER A 493 10.07 -11.93 -21.64
N GLN A 494 10.58 -12.42 -22.77
CA GLN A 494 9.88 -12.33 -24.07
C GLN A 494 8.50 -12.99 -24.05
N ASP A 495 8.37 -14.11 -23.32
CA ASP A 495 7.10 -14.82 -23.08
C ASP A 495 6.29 -14.25 -21.91
N LYS A 496 6.81 -13.21 -21.25
CA LYS A 496 6.27 -12.55 -20.06
C LYS A 496 6.03 -13.48 -18.87
N LYS A 497 6.57 -14.70 -18.85
CA LYS A 497 6.38 -15.62 -17.72
C LYS A 497 7.16 -15.22 -16.48
N THR A 498 8.21 -14.42 -16.64
CA THR A 498 9.07 -13.99 -15.55
C THR A 498 9.41 -12.52 -15.71
N VAL A 499 9.82 -11.88 -14.62
CA VAL A 499 10.37 -10.52 -14.65
C VAL A 499 11.77 -10.56 -14.06
N ALA A 500 12.77 -10.25 -14.88
CA ALA A 500 14.15 -10.13 -14.43
C ALA A 500 14.33 -8.85 -13.61
N VAL A 501 14.84 -9.00 -12.38
CA VAL A 501 15.13 -7.88 -11.47
C VAL A 501 16.64 -7.70 -11.38
N GLN A 502 17.13 -6.51 -11.75
CA GLN A 502 18.56 -6.16 -11.70
C GLN A 502 18.78 -4.94 -10.82
N SER A 503 19.61 -5.09 -9.78
CA SER A 503 20.04 -3.97 -8.95
C SER A 503 21.29 -3.29 -9.53
N HIS A 504 21.38 -2.00 -9.27
CA HIS A 504 22.60 -1.23 -9.48
C HIS A 504 23.37 -1.09 -8.17
N TYR A 505 24.69 -1.25 -8.23
CA TYR A 505 25.56 -1.14 -7.05
C TYR A 505 26.75 -0.21 -7.27
N PHE A 506 27.24 0.37 -6.17
CA PHE A 506 28.42 1.24 -6.19
C PHE A 506 29.30 0.99 -4.96
N PRO A 507 30.43 0.27 -5.12
CA PRO A 507 31.34 -0.02 -4.03
C PRO A 507 32.47 1.01 -3.94
N LEU A 508 32.94 1.28 -2.73
CA LEU A 508 34.09 2.12 -2.44
C LEU A 508 35.02 1.40 -1.47
N LYS A 509 36.30 1.31 -1.84
CA LYS A 509 37.35 0.66 -1.05
C LYS A 509 37.48 1.29 0.33
N ASN A 510 37.64 0.47 1.36
CA ASN A 510 37.92 0.93 2.71
C ASN A 510 39.35 1.48 2.83
N LYS A 511 39.54 2.49 3.69
CA LYS A 511 40.86 3.06 3.99
C LYS A 511 40.94 3.36 5.47
N ASN A 512 42.09 3.07 6.08
CA ASN A 512 42.39 3.36 7.50
C ASN A 512 41.28 2.93 8.47
N LEU A 513 40.60 1.81 8.22
CA LEU A 513 39.46 1.36 9.04
C LEU A 513 38.38 2.45 9.24
N GLY A 514 38.16 3.26 8.21
CA GLY A 514 37.22 4.37 8.23
C GLY A 514 37.70 5.64 8.96
N ASP A 515 38.90 5.64 9.53
CA ASP A 515 39.53 6.85 10.11
C ASP A 515 40.09 7.75 8.99
N VAL A 516 39.15 8.41 8.32
CA VAL A 516 39.43 9.39 7.28
C VAL A 516 38.55 10.62 7.48
N SER A 517 38.95 11.73 6.87
CA SER A 517 38.11 12.93 6.85
C SER A 517 36.76 12.64 6.17
N PHE A 518 35.67 13.22 6.67
CA PHE A 518 34.30 13.00 6.17
C PHE A 518 34.12 13.30 4.67
N VAL A 519 34.99 14.12 4.08
CA VAL A 519 35.00 14.43 2.64
C VAL A 519 35.52 13.26 1.79
N GLN A 520 36.19 12.28 2.41
CA GLN A 520 36.66 11.07 1.75
C GLN A 520 35.60 9.98 1.88
N THR A 521 34.97 9.65 0.77
CA THR A 521 34.00 8.55 0.72
C THR A 521 34.74 7.21 0.61
N VAL A 522 34.81 6.45 1.71
CA VAL A 522 35.54 5.18 1.78
C VAL A 522 34.74 4.09 2.48
N GLY A 523 34.96 2.84 2.07
CA GLY A 523 34.40 1.65 2.71
C GLY A 523 32.88 1.61 2.67
N TYR A 524 32.29 1.85 1.50
CA TYR A 524 30.84 1.88 1.31
C TYR A 524 30.40 0.87 0.25
N HIS A 525 29.18 0.37 0.37
CA HIS A 525 28.53 -0.44 -0.64
C HIS A 525 27.10 0.04 -0.80
N TYR A 526 26.76 0.59 -1.96
CA TYR A 526 25.42 1.10 -2.22
C TYR A 526 24.64 0.10 -3.05
N CYS A 527 23.36 -0.10 -2.73
CA CYS A 527 22.47 -1.04 -3.43
C CYS A 527 21.13 -0.41 -3.77
N LYS A 528 20.55 -0.82 -4.90
CA LYS A 528 19.10 -0.65 -5.16
C LYS A 528 18.35 -1.87 -4.66
N LEU A 529 17.49 -1.68 -3.66
CA LEU A 529 16.82 -2.82 -3.03
C LEU A 529 15.32 -2.87 -3.35
N LEU A 530 14.81 -4.08 -3.49
CA LEU A 530 13.39 -4.42 -3.48
C LEU A 530 12.94 -4.48 -2.01
N SER A 531 11.89 -3.75 -1.64
CA SER A 531 11.32 -3.86 -0.31
C SER A 531 10.48 -5.15 -0.17
N PRO A 532 10.38 -5.73 1.03
CA PRO A 532 9.44 -6.82 1.29
C PRO A 532 7.99 -6.46 0.97
N ALA A 533 7.56 -5.21 1.21
CA ALA A 533 6.20 -4.76 0.90
C ALA A 533 5.94 -4.73 -0.62
N ARG A 534 6.92 -4.30 -1.43
CA ARG A 534 6.78 -4.32 -2.89
C ARG A 534 6.75 -5.73 -3.45
N ALA A 535 7.55 -6.63 -2.89
CA ALA A 535 7.48 -8.06 -3.20
C ALA A 535 6.10 -8.65 -2.83
N MET A 536 5.56 -8.29 -1.65
CA MET A 536 4.23 -8.71 -1.20
C MET A 536 3.13 -8.19 -2.13
N GLU A 537 3.18 -6.91 -2.50
CA GLU A 537 2.23 -6.30 -3.45
C GLU A 537 2.30 -6.96 -4.83
N TRP A 538 3.49 -7.35 -5.28
CA TRP A 538 3.65 -8.09 -6.52
C TRP A 538 2.96 -9.46 -6.48
N ILE A 539 3.11 -10.19 -5.36
CA ILE A 539 2.49 -11.50 -5.15
C ILE A 539 0.96 -11.41 -5.15
N TYR A 540 0.42 -10.39 -4.47
CA TYR A 540 -1.03 -10.25 -4.32
C TYR A 540 -1.70 -9.58 -5.52
N VAL A 541 -0.98 -8.76 -6.30
CA VAL A 541 -1.60 -7.89 -7.31
C VAL A 541 -0.88 -7.92 -8.65
N ASP A 542 0.24 -7.20 -8.77
CA ASP A 542 0.81 -6.87 -10.09
C ASP A 542 1.29 -8.11 -10.85
N GLY A 543 1.85 -9.09 -10.14
CA GLY A 543 2.32 -10.33 -10.74
C GLY A 543 1.21 -11.24 -11.25
N LEU A 544 -0.05 -11.01 -10.84
CA LEU A 544 -1.21 -11.78 -11.31
C LEU A 544 -1.84 -11.20 -12.59
N LYS A 545 -1.63 -9.93 -12.89
CA LYS A 545 -2.39 -9.22 -13.94
C LYS A 545 -2.21 -9.77 -15.35
N GLU A 546 -1.06 -10.37 -15.68
CA GLU A 546 -0.81 -10.86 -17.04
C GLU A 546 -1.56 -12.16 -17.36
N PHE A 547 -1.67 -13.09 -16.41
CA PHE A 547 -2.20 -14.44 -16.64
C PHE A 547 -3.41 -14.81 -15.76
N TYR A 548 -3.78 -13.93 -14.83
CA TYR A 548 -4.93 -14.06 -13.93
C TYR A 548 -5.71 -12.73 -13.84
N GLY A 549 -5.63 -11.93 -14.90
CA GLY A 549 -6.28 -10.63 -14.99
C GLY A 549 -7.62 -10.73 -15.73
N THR A 550 -8.32 -9.61 -15.85
CA THR A 550 -9.63 -9.57 -16.53
C THR A 550 -9.55 -9.17 -18.01
N ARG A 551 -8.37 -9.24 -18.63
CA ARG A 551 -8.17 -8.79 -20.02
C ARG A 551 -8.73 -9.80 -21.03
N ASP A 552 -9.44 -9.29 -22.05
CA ASP A 552 -10.06 -10.10 -23.11
C ASP A 552 -9.05 -10.89 -23.97
N ASP A 553 -7.76 -10.48 -23.98
CA ASP A 553 -6.68 -11.10 -24.76
C ASP A 553 -5.95 -12.25 -24.04
N GLN A 554 -6.42 -12.65 -22.85
CA GLN A 554 -5.81 -13.76 -22.13
C GLN A 554 -6.18 -15.10 -22.76
N ILE A 555 -5.17 -15.78 -23.31
CA ILE A 555 -5.25 -17.21 -23.63
C ILE A 555 -5.41 -17.91 -22.29
N GLN A 556 -6.62 -18.42 -22.01
CA GLN A 556 -6.80 -19.35 -20.90
C GLN A 556 -5.88 -20.55 -21.16
N ILE A 557 -4.77 -20.63 -20.41
CA ILE A 557 -3.97 -21.84 -20.34
C ILE A 557 -4.85 -22.83 -19.58
N VAL A 558 -5.64 -23.61 -20.31
CA VAL A 558 -6.31 -24.79 -19.77
C VAL A 558 -5.19 -25.76 -19.39
N VAL A 559 -4.91 -25.86 -18.09
CA VAL A 559 -3.96 -26.83 -17.53
C VAL A 559 -4.63 -28.18 -17.40
#